data_AF-A0A967C727-F1
#
_entry.id   AF-A0A967C727-F1
#
_cell.length_a   1.000
_cell.length_b   1.000
_cell.length_c   1.000
_cell.angle_alpha   90.00
_cell.angle_beta   90.00
_cell.angle_gamma   90.00
#
_symmetry.space_group_name_H-M   'P 1'
#
loop_
_entity.id
_entity.type
_entity.pdbx_description
1 polymer ?
#
loop_
_entity_poly.entity_id
_entity_poly.type
_entity_poly.pdbx_seq_one_letter_code
_entity_poly.pdbx_strand_id
1 'polypeptide(L)' 'ALTRAEGQPAVWVVDPLTRTVALRAVEVLRFDPGRVLIGQGLAPGEVVVTAGVQALRPGQKVRLLGAAR' A
#
# COMPACT_ATOMS: atom_id res chain seq x y z
N ALA A 1 -7.09 1.36 0.13
CA ALA A 1 -5.76 0.83 -0.26
C ALA A 1 -5.07 1.75 -1.27
N LEU A 2 -5.70 2.05 -2.41
CA LEU A 2 -5.10 2.90 -3.43
C LEU A 2 -5.07 4.37 -3.01
N THR A 3 -4.00 5.07 -3.37
CA THR A 3 -3.77 6.52 -3.21
C THR A 3 -3.08 7.07 -4.46
N ARG A 4 -2.57 8.31 -4.43
CA ARG A 4 -1.77 8.90 -5.51
C ARG A 4 -0.43 9.42 -5.01
N ALA A 5 0.59 9.28 -5.84
CA ALA A 5 1.92 9.89 -5.69
C ALA A 5 2.25 10.61 -7.00
N GLU A 6 2.59 11.90 -6.97
CA GLU A 6 2.92 12.65 -8.20
C GLU A 6 1.84 12.51 -9.31
N GLY A 7 0.56 12.45 -8.90
CA GLY A 7 -0.58 12.23 -9.81
C GLY A 7 -0.82 10.78 -10.26
N GLN A 8 0.13 9.87 -10.05
CA GLN A 8 0.05 8.46 -10.45
C GLN A 8 -0.56 7.57 -9.36
N PRO A 9 -1.24 6.46 -9.71
CA PRO A 9 -1.73 5.49 -8.74
C PRO A 9 -0.59 4.92 -7.88
N ALA A 10 -0.83 4.82 -6.58
CA ALA A 10 0.15 4.33 -5.63
C ALA A 10 -0.50 3.55 -4.48
N VAL A 11 0.29 2.74 -3.79
CA VAL A 11 -0.08 2.05 -2.54
C VAL A 11 0.97 2.28 -1.48
N TRP A 12 0.57 2.14 -0.22
CA TRP A 12 1.49 2.10 0.91
C TRP A 12 1.94 0.66 1.13
N VAL A 13 3.24 0.42 1.04
CA VAL A 13 3.87 -0.88 1.34
C VAL A 13 4.50 -0.82 2.72
N VAL A 14 4.28 -1.85 3.54
CA VAL A 14 4.90 -1.99 4.85
C VAL A 14 6.23 -2.69 4.70
N ASP A 15 7.29 -2.09 5.24
CA ASP A 15 8.54 -2.78 5.50
C ASP A 15 8.43 -3.53 6.83
N PRO A 16 8.48 -4.88 6.84
CA PRO A 16 8.33 -5.66 8.06
C PRO A 16 9.51 -5.53 9.03
N LEU A 17 10.72 -5.22 8.53
CA LEU A 17 11.93 -5.09 9.35
C LEU A 17 11.89 -3.80 10.17
N THR A 18 11.58 -2.68 9.50
CA THR A 18 11.55 -1.35 10.14
C THR A 18 10.18 -1.00 10.71
N ARG A 19 9.13 -1.75 10.32
CA ARG A 19 7.72 -1.47 10.59
C ARG A 19 7.32 -0.06 10.14
N THR A 20 7.85 0.39 9.02
CA THR A 20 7.51 1.67 8.43
C THR A 20 6.74 1.47 7.12
N VAL A 21 6.11 2.54 6.64
CA VAL A 21 5.46 2.54 5.32
C VAL A 21 6.24 3.37 4.31
N ALA A 22 6.26 2.89 3.08
CA ALA A 22 6.75 3.63 1.93
C ALA A 22 5.66 3.69 0.86
N LEU A 23 5.59 4.83 0.16
CA LEU A 23 4.67 5.01 -0.94
C LEU A 23 5.30 4.40 -2.20
N ARG A 24 4.55 3.57 -2.91
CA ARG A 24 5.01 2.92 -4.14
C ARG A 24 4.03 3.14 -5.27
N ALA A 25 4.53 3.67 -6.38
CA ALA A 25 3.78 3.78 -7.62
C ALA A 25 3.45 2.38 -8.16
N VAL A 26 2.24 2.21 -8.67
CA VAL A 26 1.76 0.95 -9.22
C VAL A 26 1.09 1.18 -10.57
N GLU A 27 1.19 0.19 -11.44
CA GLU A 27 0.42 0.17 -12.68
C GLU A 27 -0.92 -0.54 -12.42
N VAL A 28 -2.02 0.17 -12.71
CA VAL A 28 -3.36 -0.38 -12.60
C VAL A 28 -3.81 -0.87 -13.98
N LEU A 29 -4.11 -2.16 -14.08
CA LEU A 29 -4.66 -2.75 -15.30
C LEU A 29 -6.16 -2.51 -15.41
N ARG A 30 -6.86 -2.54 -14.28
CA ARG A 30 -8.33 -2.41 -14.24
C ARG A 30 -8.82 -1.92 -12.89
N PHE A 31 -9.86 -1.10 -12.93
CA PHE A 31 -10.70 -0.77 -11.78
C PHE A 31 -12.01 -1.55 -11.87
N ASP A 32 -12.35 -2.27 -10.81
CA ASP A 32 -13.63 -2.96 -10.66
C ASP A 32 -14.36 -2.42 -9.42
N PRO A 33 -15.68 -2.60 -9.30
CA PRO A 33 -16.40 -2.24 -8.08
C PRO A 33 -15.78 -2.93 -6.85
N GLY A 34 -15.18 -2.13 -5.97
CA GLY A 34 -14.54 -2.60 -4.75
C GLY A 34 -13.19 -3.32 -4.94
N ARG A 35 -12.64 -3.40 -6.15
CA ARG A 35 -11.35 -4.07 -6.43
C ARG A 35 -10.51 -3.28 -7.43
N VAL A 36 -9.19 -3.46 -7.35
CA VAL A 36 -8.25 -2.89 -8.31
C VAL A 36 -7.27 -3.98 -8.72
N LEU A 37 -7.14 -4.19 -10.03
CA LEU A 37 -6.18 -5.15 -10.58
C LEU A 37 -4.86 -4.44 -10.85
N ILE A 38 -3.82 -4.84 -10.13
CA ILE A 38 -2.46 -4.31 -10.26
C ILE A 38 -1.68 -5.19 -11.24
N GLY A 39 -1.05 -4.56 -12.23
CA GLY A 39 -0.21 -5.25 -13.22
C GLY A 39 1.26 -5.24 -12.82
N GLN A 40 1.75 -4.13 -12.30
CA GLN A 40 3.16 -3.91 -11.96
C GLN A 40 3.31 -3.04 -10.70
N GLY A 41 4.50 -3.09 -10.09
CA GLY A 41 4.87 -2.27 -8.93
C GLY A 41 4.69 -2.94 -7.57
N LEU A 42 4.29 -4.21 -7.54
CA LEU A 42 4.25 -5.04 -6.33
C LEU A 42 4.83 -6.43 -6.60
N ALA A 43 5.49 -6.99 -5.60
CA ALA A 43 5.97 -8.37 -5.59
C ALA A 43 5.05 -9.27 -4.74
N PRO A 44 4.99 -10.58 -5.03
CA PRO A 44 4.29 -11.53 -4.16
C PRO A 44 4.82 -11.50 -2.72
N GLY A 45 3.90 -11.54 -1.76
CA GLY A 45 4.22 -11.51 -0.33
C GLY A 45 4.38 -10.10 0.27
N GLU A 46 4.32 -9.04 -0.54
CA GLU A 46 4.34 -7.67 -0.01
C GLU A 46 3.05 -7.32 0.74
N VAL A 47 3.21 -6.63 1.86
CA VAL A 47 2.09 -6.21 2.71
C VAL A 47 1.71 -4.78 2.35
N VAL A 48 0.46 -4.59 1.95
CA VAL A 48 -0.08 -3.27 1.59
C VAL A 48 -1.07 -2.76 2.63
N VAL A 49 -1.06 -1.46 2.90
CA VAL A 49 -2.03 -0.85 3.80
C VAL A 49 -3.36 -0.63 3.08
N THR A 50 -4.45 -1.18 3.63
CA THR A 50 -5.77 -1.10 3.02
C THR A 50 -6.67 -0.03 3.63
N ALA A 51 -6.49 0.28 4.92
CA ALA A 51 -7.28 1.23 5.69
C ALA A 51 -6.44 2.39 6.24
N GLY A 52 -7.02 3.60 6.33
CA GLY A 52 -6.34 4.78 6.90
C GLY A 52 -5.25 5.39 6.01
N VAL A 53 -5.17 4.99 4.73
CA VAL A 53 -4.10 5.40 3.79
C VAL A 53 -3.98 6.90 3.58
N GLN A 54 -5.06 7.65 3.81
CA GLN A 54 -5.10 9.11 3.70
C GLN A 54 -4.33 9.85 4.81
N ALA A 55 -4.03 9.19 5.92
CA ALA A 55 -3.35 9.80 7.07
C ALA A 55 -1.85 9.46 7.13
N LEU A 56 -1.38 8.56 6.27
CA LEU A 56 0.00 8.07 6.30
C LEU A 56 0.98 9.06 5.66
N ARG A 57 2.21 9.08 6.19
CA ARG A 57 3.35 9.82 5.66
C ARG A 57 4.52 8.87 5.37
N PRO A 58 5.44 9.21 4.44
CA PRO A 58 6.62 8.39 4.17
C PRO A 58 7.44 8.15 5.45
N GLY A 59 7.89 6.90 5.66
CA GLY A 59 8.68 6.51 6.83
C GLY A 59 7.88 6.40 8.14
N GLN A 60 6.56 6.62 8.11
CA GLN A 60 5.75 6.53 9.32
C GLN A 60 5.73 5.10 9.86
N LYS A 61 6.06 4.96 11.15
CA LYS A 61 5.99 3.68 11.85
C LYS A 61 4.53 3.24 12.01
N VAL A 62 4.27 1.99 11.69
CA VAL A 62 2.95 1.37 11.75
C VAL A 62 2.98 0.07 12.55
N ARG A 63 1.79 -0.40 12.91
CA ARG A 63 1.59 -1.72 13.50
C ARG A 63 0.53 -2.44 12.69
N LEU A 64 0.82 -3.68 12.30
CA LEU A 64 -0.17 -4.50 11.60
C LEU A 64 -1.34 -4.80 12.54
N LEU A 65 -2.55 -4.49 12.08
CA LEU A 65 -3.78 -4.87 12.75
C LEU A 65 -4.02 -6.36 12.49
N GLY A 66 -4.31 -7.14 13.54
CA GLY A 66 -4.55 -8.59 13.39
C GLY A 66 -3.31 -9.48 13.54
N ALA A 67 -2.11 -8.93 13.79
CA ALA A 67 -0.93 -9.71 14.20
C ALA A 67 -1.02 -10.20 15.67
N ALA A 68 -2.23 -10.32 16.21
CA ALA A 68 -2.48 -10.98 17.48
C ALA A 68 -2.71 -12.46 17.21
N ARG A 69 -1.73 -13.28 17.60
CA ARG A 69 -2.00 -14.59 18.13
C ARG A 69 -1.16 -14.79 19.38
#